data_AF-A0A246T5A6-F1
#
_entry.id   AF-A0A246T5A6-F1
#
_cell.length_a   1.000
_cell.length_b   1.000
_cell.length_c   1.000
_cell.angle_alpha   90.00
_cell.angle_beta   90.00
_cell.angle_gamma   90.00
#
_symmetry.space_group_name_H-M   'P 1'
#
loop_
_entity.id
_entity.type
_entity.pdbx_description
1 polymer ?
#
loop_
_entity_poly.entity_id
_entity_poly.type
_entity_poly.pdbx_seq_one_letter_code
_entity_poly.pdbx_strand_id
1 'polypeptide(L)'
;MMAYRFYPRADAAQDKIWRDTYETWGEKQADAYILGLHGRLQRLCEERLIWRQLPQRLAIPADIKHHAYFSRYEHHYIFFRELDNGDIGVMSILHERMDLPVRLREDLVAHSSKGS
;
A
#
# COMPACT_ATOMS: atom_id res chain seq x y z
N MET A 1 19.26 0.73 -7.63
CA MET A 1 18.29 1.71 -7.09
C MET A 1 17.02 0.94 -6.82
N MET A 2 16.46 1.02 -5.61
CA MET A 2 15.22 0.31 -5.28
C MET A 2 14.06 0.96 -6.03
N ALA A 3 13.22 0.16 -6.66
CA ALA A 3 11.96 0.61 -7.26
C ALA A 3 10.77 0.10 -6.42
N TYR A 4 9.56 0.46 -6.83
CA TYR A 4 8.33 -0.11 -6.28
C TYR A 4 7.41 -0.64 -7.39
N ARG A 5 6.63 -1.67 -7.06
CA ARG A 5 5.61 -2.27 -7.93
C ARG A 5 4.32 -2.49 -7.15
N PHE A 6 3.18 -2.38 -7.81
CA PHE A 6 1.87 -2.61 -7.20
C PHE A 6 1.36 -4.01 -7.47
N TYR A 7 0.78 -4.62 -6.45
CA TYR A 7 -0.11 -5.75 -6.64
C TYR A 7 -1.45 -5.26 -7.24
N PRO A 8 -2.20 -6.11 -7.96
CA PRO A 8 -3.43 -5.68 -8.64
C PRO A 8 -4.45 -4.96 -7.76
N ARG A 9 -4.58 -5.35 -6.48
CA ARG A 9 -5.48 -4.66 -5.53
C ARG A 9 -4.99 -3.27 -5.15
N ALA A 10 -3.69 -3.11 -4.94
CA ALA A 10 -3.10 -1.81 -4.65
C ALA A 10 -3.18 -0.87 -5.86
N ASP A 11 -3.00 -1.42 -7.07
CA ASP A 11 -3.12 -0.65 -8.31
C ASP A 11 -4.56 -0.15 -8.53
N ALA A 12 -5.55 -1.05 -8.43
CA ALA A 12 -6.96 -0.67 -8.51
C ALA A 12 -7.40 0.30 -7.41
N ALA A 13 -6.74 0.30 -6.24
CA ALA A 13 -6.98 1.28 -5.21
C ALA A 13 -6.55 2.69 -5.64
N GLN A 14 -5.52 2.85 -6.46
CA GLN A 14 -5.10 4.16 -6.98
C GLN A 14 -6.21 4.77 -7.85
N ASP A 15 -6.80 3.99 -8.75
CA ASP A 15 -7.92 4.42 -9.59
C ASP A 15 -9.12 4.86 -8.75
N LYS A 16 -9.42 4.09 -7.69
CA LYS A 16 -10.51 4.44 -6.78
C LYS A 16 -10.21 5.73 -6.02
N ILE A 17 -9.01 5.87 -5.50
CA ILE A 17 -8.58 7.08 -4.76
C ILE A 17 -8.68 8.30 -5.66
N TRP A 18 -8.17 8.22 -6.89
CA TRP A 18 -8.24 9.32 -7.84
C TRP A 18 -9.69 9.69 -8.14
N ARG A 19 -10.55 8.70 -8.44
CA ARG A 19 -11.97 8.93 -8.76
C ARG A 19 -12.74 9.55 -7.60
N ASP A 20 -12.63 8.97 -6.40
CA ASP A 20 -13.29 9.50 -5.19
C ASP A 20 -12.84 10.94 -4.91
N THR A 21 -11.54 11.22 -5.13
CA THR A 21 -10.94 12.55 -4.91
C THR A 21 -11.41 13.55 -5.98
N TYR A 22 -11.48 13.11 -7.23
CA TYR A 22 -11.98 13.90 -8.36
C TYR A 22 -13.45 14.29 -8.15
N GLU A 23 -14.29 13.33 -7.79
CA GLU A 23 -15.72 13.56 -7.57
C GLU A 23 -15.99 14.54 -6.43
N THR A 24 -15.12 14.57 -5.42
CA THR A 24 -15.31 15.41 -4.23
C THR A 24 -14.64 16.78 -4.35
N TRP A 25 -13.44 16.85 -4.94
CA TRP A 25 -12.59 18.05 -4.91
C TRP A 25 -12.04 18.48 -6.28
N GLY A 26 -12.32 17.73 -7.34
CA GLY A 26 -11.90 18.03 -8.71
C GLY A 26 -10.52 17.48 -9.09
N GLU A 27 -10.23 17.54 -10.39
CA GLU A 27 -9.05 16.94 -11.04
C GLU A 27 -7.72 17.36 -10.44
N LYS A 28 -7.51 18.66 -10.21
CA LYS A 28 -6.26 19.17 -9.63
C LYS A 28 -5.93 18.51 -8.29
N GLN A 29 -6.96 18.26 -7.47
CA GLN A 29 -6.77 17.63 -6.16
C GLN A 29 -6.49 16.13 -6.31
N ALA A 30 -7.18 15.46 -7.24
CA ALA A 30 -6.97 14.05 -7.53
C ALA A 30 -5.55 13.76 -8.03
N ASP A 31 -5.06 14.58 -8.98
CA ASP A 31 -3.70 14.48 -9.51
C ASP A 31 -2.66 14.73 -8.42
N ALA A 32 -2.82 15.82 -7.67
CA ALA A 32 -1.90 16.15 -6.58
C ALA A 32 -1.83 15.04 -5.53
N TYR A 33 -2.95 14.39 -5.23
CA TYR A 33 -3.01 13.30 -4.27
C TYR A 33 -2.24 12.06 -4.74
N ILE A 34 -2.47 11.63 -5.99
CA ILE A 34 -1.77 10.47 -6.55
C ILE A 34 -0.28 10.76 -6.71
N LEU A 35 0.10 11.95 -7.21
CA LEU A 35 1.50 12.36 -7.30
C LEU A 35 2.20 12.35 -5.93
N GLY A 36 1.54 12.86 -4.89
CA GLY A 36 2.09 12.83 -3.54
C GLY A 36 2.18 11.43 -2.94
N LEU A 37 1.23 10.53 -3.27
CA LEU A 37 1.30 9.11 -2.91
C LEU A 37 2.54 8.44 -3.53
N HIS A 38 2.81 8.69 -4.82
CA HIS A 38 4.02 8.20 -5.48
C HIS A 38 5.29 8.83 -4.93
N GLY A 39 5.28 10.13 -4.58
CA GLY A 39 6.40 10.78 -3.89
C GLY A 39 6.70 10.12 -2.54
N ARG A 40 5.67 9.69 -1.80
CA ARG A 40 5.86 8.94 -0.56
C ARG A 40 6.49 7.56 -0.81
N LEU A 41 6.08 6.85 -1.85
CA LEU A 41 6.66 5.56 -2.23
C LEU A 41 8.13 5.70 -2.64
N GLN A 42 8.46 6.74 -3.41
CA GLN A 42 9.84 7.03 -3.77
C GLN A 42 10.71 7.26 -2.53
N ARG A 43 10.23 8.04 -1.55
CA ARG A 43 10.96 8.23 -0.30
C ARG A 43 11.14 6.92 0.48
N LEU A 44 10.18 6.00 0.45
CA LEU A 44 10.32 4.68 1.05
C LEU A 44 11.40 3.84 0.36
N CYS A 45 11.58 3.97 -0.95
CA CYS A 45 12.67 3.31 -1.68
C CYS A 45 14.06 3.88 -1.32
N GLU A 46 14.13 5.17 -0.98
CA GLU A 46 15.38 5.86 -0.64
C GLU A 46 15.79 5.64 0.84
N GLU A 47 14.81 5.55 1.75
CA GLU A 47 15.05 5.55 3.19
C GLU A 47 14.36 4.37 3.89
N ARG A 48 15.06 3.25 4.08
CA ARG A 48 14.51 2.07 4.79
C ARG A 48 14.21 2.32 6.27
N LEU A 49 14.89 3.29 6.88
CA LEU A 49 14.76 3.61 8.30
C LEU A 49 13.36 4.15 8.68
N ILE A 50 12.59 4.65 7.71
CA ILE A 50 11.22 5.15 7.95
C ILE A 50 10.15 4.06 7.84
N TRP A 51 10.53 2.82 7.53
CA TRP A 51 9.59 1.70 7.43
C TRP A 51 9.10 1.29 8.81
N ARG A 52 7.79 1.10 8.95
CA ARG A 52 7.18 0.63 10.20
C ARG A 52 6.68 -0.79 10.02
N GLN A 53 7.11 -1.70 10.88
CA GLN A 53 6.62 -3.08 10.87
C GLN A 53 5.14 -3.15 11.23
N LEU A 54 4.42 -4.07 10.59
CA LEU A 54 3.03 -4.35 10.95
C LEU A 54 2.93 -4.91 12.38
N PRO A 55 1.94 -4.44 13.18
CA PRO A 55 1.74 -4.96 14.53
C PRO A 55 1.52 -6.47 14.56
N GLN A 56 2.20 -7.17 15.47
CA GLN A 56 2.12 -8.62 15.62
C GLN A 56 0.72 -9.15 16.01
N ARG A 57 -0.23 -8.29 16.39
CA ARG A 57 -1.60 -8.70 16.71
C ARG A 57 -2.52 -8.86 15.50
N LEU A 58 -2.08 -8.47 14.30
CA LEU A 58 -2.88 -8.61 13.09
C LEU A 58 -2.97 -10.08 12.64
N ALA A 59 -4.20 -10.52 12.35
CA ALA A 59 -4.53 -11.87 11.89
C ALA A 59 -4.31 -12.00 10.36
N ILE A 60 -3.06 -11.83 9.94
CA ILE A 60 -2.59 -12.01 8.55
C ILE A 60 -1.66 -13.25 8.46
N PRO A 61 -1.49 -13.86 7.28
CA PRO A 61 -0.60 -15.01 7.09
C PRO A 61 0.81 -14.75 7.64
N ALA A 62 1.38 -15.73 8.36
CA ALA A 62 2.62 -15.55 9.12
C ALA A 62 3.82 -15.30 8.21
N ASP A 63 3.86 -15.93 7.05
CA ASP A 63 4.85 -15.75 5.97
C ASP A 63 4.90 -14.30 5.48
N ILE A 64 3.75 -13.63 5.39
CA ILE A 64 3.68 -12.22 5.00
C ILE A 64 4.10 -11.32 6.17
N LYS A 65 3.68 -11.67 7.39
CA LYS A 65 3.79 -10.82 8.58
C LYS A 65 5.23 -10.45 8.97
N HIS A 66 6.19 -11.36 8.79
CA HIS A 66 7.57 -11.13 9.18
C HIS A 66 8.31 -10.12 8.29
N HIS A 67 7.79 -9.84 7.09
CA HIS A 67 8.41 -8.96 6.10
C HIS A 67 7.46 -7.88 5.58
N ALA A 68 6.38 -7.60 6.32
CA ALA A 68 5.39 -6.62 5.93
C ALA A 68 5.47 -5.35 6.78
N TYR A 69 5.38 -4.23 6.09
CA TYR A 69 5.55 -2.88 6.61
C TYR A 69 4.35 -2.03 6.20
N PHE A 70 4.21 -0.90 6.87
CA PHE A 70 3.22 0.10 6.49
C PHE A 70 3.78 1.52 6.56
N SER A 71 3.18 2.39 5.76
CA SER A 71 3.36 3.82 5.81
C SER A 71 2.00 4.50 5.69
N ARG A 72 1.88 5.71 6.23
CA ARG A 72 0.70 6.56 6.03
C ARG A 72 1.06 7.69 5.07
N TYR A 73 0.14 8.00 4.17
CA TYR A 73 0.14 9.20 3.36
C TYR A 73 -1.25 9.81 3.41
N GLU A 74 -1.36 11.05 3.92
CA GLU A 74 -2.64 11.73 4.13
C GLU A 74 -3.67 10.83 4.85
N HIS A 75 -4.73 10.41 4.16
CA HIS A 75 -5.81 9.57 4.68
C HIS A 75 -5.67 8.08 4.33
N HIS A 76 -4.59 7.68 3.65
CA HIS A 76 -4.38 6.29 3.22
C HIS A 76 -3.19 5.63 3.92
N TYR A 77 -3.38 4.36 4.27
CA TYR A 77 -2.33 3.45 4.71
C TYR A 77 -1.87 2.60 3.53
N ILE A 78 -0.56 2.61 3.30
CA ILE A 78 0.14 1.86 2.27
C ILE A 78 0.79 0.66 2.97
N PHE A 79 0.39 -0.55 2.61
CA PHE A 79 0.96 -1.79 3.12
C PHE A 79 1.87 -2.40 2.05
N PHE A 80 3.11 -2.72 2.43
CA PHE A 80 4.12 -3.15 1.48
C PHE A 80 5.10 -4.16 2.09
N ARG A 81 5.84 -4.85 1.24
CA ARG A 81 6.93 -5.75 1.61
C ARG A 81 8.16 -5.49 0.76
N GLU A 82 9.31 -5.94 1.23
CA GLU A 82 10.49 -6.07 0.36
C GLU A 82 10.34 -7.34 -0.49
N LEU A 83 10.66 -7.24 -1.78
CA LEU A 83 10.71 -8.35 -2.72
C LEU A 83 12.13 -8.94 -2.75
N ASP A 84 12.29 -10.16 -3.28
CA ASP A 84 13.58 -10.85 -3.32
C ASP A 84 14.68 -10.08 -4.08
N ASN A 85 14.28 -9.24 -5.03
CA ASN A 85 15.20 -8.38 -5.78
C ASN A 85 15.53 -7.04 -5.07
N GLY A 86 15.05 -6.85 -3.84
CA GLY A 86 15.23 -5.64 -3.04
C GLY A 86 14.26 -4.49 -3.38
N ASP A 87 13.31 -4.68 -4.29
CA ASP A 87 12.28 -3.67 -4.58
C ASP A 87 11.15 -3.70 -3.54
N ILE A 88 10.34 -2.64 -3.51
CA ILE A 88 9.11 -2.59 -2.71
C ILE A 88 7.95 -3.20 -3.50
N GLY A 89 7.26 -4.18 -2.92
CA GLY A 89 5.97 -4.67 -3.39
C GLY A 89 4.83 -4.04 -2.58
N VAL A 90 4.06 -3.14 -3.19
CA VAL A 90 2.89 -2.49 -2.57
C VAL A 90 1.70 -3.44 -2.66
N MET A 91 1.31 -4.02 -1.53
CA MET A 91 0.31 -5.08 -1.45
C MET A 91 -1.12 -4.54 -1.34
N SER A 92 -1.32 -3.43 -0.63
CA SER A 92 -2.64 -2.84 -0.42
C SER A 92 -2.54 -1.35 -0.06
N ILE A 93 -3.54 -0.56 -0.47
CA ILE A 93 -3.69 0.86 -0.11
C ILE A 93 -5.11 1.05 0.41
N LEU A 94 -5.26 1.42 1.69
CA LEU A 94 -6.56 1.47 2.36
C LEU A 94 -6.80 2.83 3.01
N HIS A 95 -8.02 3.34 2.89
CA HIS A 95 -8.42 4.57 3.56
C HIS A 95 -8.51 4.35 5.08
N GLU A 96 -8.11 5.33 5.89
CA GLU A 96 -8.05 5.24 7.36
C GLU A 96 -9.40 4.97 8.04
N ARG A 97 -10.49 5.28 7.35
CA ARG A 97 -11.88 5.05 7.81
C ARG A 97 -12.35 3.62 7.58
N MET A 98 -11.58 2.80 6.86
CA MET A 98 -11.90 1.39 6.65
C MET A 98 -11.53 0.56 7.88
N ASP A 99 -12.15 -0.61 8.02
CA ASP A 99 -11.67 -1.65 8.93
C ASP A 99 -10.36 -2.24 8.39
N LEU A 100 -9.23 -1.60 8.74
CA LEU A 100 -7.91 -1.94 8.22
C LEU A 100 -7.55 -3.41 8.46
N PRO A 101 -7.74 -4.00 9.66
CA PRO A 101 -7.49 -5.43 9.87
C PRO A 101 -8.25 -6.34 8.92
N VAL A 102 -9.56 -6.11 8.74
CA VAL A 102 -10.40 -6.95 7.87
C VAL A 102 -10.01 -6.77 6.41
N ARG A 103 -9.93 -5.53 5.93
CA ARG A 103 -9.60 -5.21 4.54
C ARG A 103 -8.21 -5.65 4.12
N LEU A 104 -7.22 -5.46 4.99
CA LEU A 104 -5.86 -5.91 4.72
C LEU A 104 -5.83 -7.44 4.56
N ARG A 105 -6.52 -8.18 5.43
CA ARG A 105 -6.62 -9.63 5.31
C ARG A 105 -7.27 -10.05 3.98
N GLU A 106 -8.37 -9.42 3.59
CA GLU A 106 -9.06 -9.69 2.32
C GLU A 106 -8.13 -9.50 1.12
N ASP A 107 -7.39 -8.40 1.08
CA ASP A 107 -6.44 -8.12 -0.02
C ASP A 107 -5.28 -9.11 -0.04
N LEU A 108 -4.72 -9.46 1.12
CA LEU A 108 -3.61 -10.41 1.20
C LEU A 108 -4.01 -11.84 0.79
N VAL A 109 -5.22 -12.28 1.13
CA VAL A 109 -5.74 -13.60 0.69
C VAL A 109 -5.90 -13.65 -0.83
N ALA A 110 -6.31 -12.55 -1.46
CA ALA A 110 -6.43 -12.49 -2.92
C ALA A 110 -5.08 -12.72 -3.62
N HIS A 111 -3.96 -12.28 -3.01
CA HIS A 111 -2.62 -12.42 -3.56
C HIS A 111 -2.08 -13.86 -3.50
N SER A 112 -2.47 -14.66 -2.51
CA SER A 112 -2.01 -16.05 -2.34
C SER A 112 -2.58 -17.04 -3.39
N SER A 113 -3.54 -16.62 -4.21
CA SER A 113 -4.20 -17.48 -5.21
C SER A 113 -3.47 -17.63 -6.55
N LYS A 114 -2.30 -17.00 -6.72
CA LYS A 114 -1.52 -17.01 -7.98
C LYS A 114 -0.07 -17.50 -7.83
N GLY A 115 0.19 -18.36 -6.85
CA GLY A 115 1.51 -18.98 -6.64
C GLY A 115 1.41 -20.49 -6.51
N SER A 116 1.17 -21.18 -7.63
CA SER A 116 1.55 -22.57 -7.92
C SER A 116 1.84 -22.67 -9.41
#